data_AF-A0A936K7E2-F1
#
_entry.id   AF-A0A936K7E2-F1
#
_cell.length_a   1.000
_cell.length_b   1.000
_cell.length_c   1.000
_cell.angle_alpha   90.00
_cell.angle_beta   90.00
_cell.angle_gamma   90.00
#
_symmetry.space_group_name_H-M   'P 1'
#
loop_
_entity.id
_entity.type
_entity.pdbx_description
1 polymer ?
#
loop_
_entity_poly.entity_id
_entity_poly.type
_entity_poly.pdbx_seq_one_letter_code
_entity_poly.pdbx_strand_id
1 'polypeptide(L)'
;MSDPRVRAAVEQMEAWLDDSAWQPDPEVLARWDAEFRSAAAQAEKGDGWCELVERAHEAGRRLGIRSEAMAFELNQMKAKLQAQDQGNRALKGYGASSR
;
A
#
# COMPACT_ATOMS: atom_id res chain seq x y z
N MET A 1 12.94 -26.55 -9.44
CA MET A 1 11.57 -26.31 -8.93
C MET A 1 11.63 -25.08 -8.05
N SER A 2 10.93 -23.99 -8.39
CA SER A 2 10.92 -22.77 -7.56
C SER A 2 10.28 -23.03 -6.19
N ASP A 3 10.80 -22.38 -5.14
CA ASP A 3 10.35 -22.62 -3.75
C ASP A 3 8.84 -22.30 -3.60
N PRO A 4 8.02 -23.26 -3.14
CA PRO A 4 6.57 -23.10 -3.05
C PRO A 4 6.15 -21.99 -2.08
N ARG A 5 6.98 -21.65 -1.08
CA ARG A 5 6.68 -20.57 -0.13
C ARG A 5 6.82 -19.20 -0.79
N VAL A 6 7.86 -19.01 -1.60
CA VAL A 6 8.04 -17.77 -2.37
C VAL A 6 6.91 -17.61 -3.38
N ARG A 7 6.52 -18.70 -4.05
CA ARG A 7 5.39 -18.70 -4.98
C ARG A 7 4.08 -18.30 -4.29
N ALA A 8 3.73 -18.96 -3.19
CA ALA A 8 2.50 -18.66 -2.44
C ALA A 8 2.47 -17.20 -1.94
N ALA A 9 3.61 -16.67 -1.50
CA ALA A 9 3.70 -15.29 -1.06
C ALA A 9 3.48 -14.30 -2.22
N VAL A 10 4.04 -14.56 -3.41
CA VAL A 10 3.79 -13.75 -4.62
C VAL A 10 2.32 -13.83 -5.04
N GLU A 11 1.74 -15.03 -5.07
CA GLU A 11 0.32 -15.24 -5.42
C GLU A 11 -0.63 -14.52 -4.44
N GLN A 12 -0.30 -14.51 -3.15
CA GLN A 12 -1.05 -13.76 -2.15
C GLN A 12 -1.02 -12.25 -2.41
N MET A 13 0.15 -11.70 -2.74
CA MET A 13 0.27 -10.28 -3.08
C MET A 13 -0.49 -9.94 -4.36
N GLU A 14 -0.41 -10.77 -5.38
CA GLU A 14 -1.20 -10.61 -6.61
C GLU A 14 -2.71 -10.62 -6.32
N ALA A 15 -3.19 -11.55 -5.49
CA ALA A 15 -4.60 -11.61 -5.10
C ALA A 15 -5.07 -10.35 -4.37
N TRP A 16 -4.26 -9.80 -3.47
CA TRP A 16 -4.54 -8.52 -2.81
C TRP A 16 -4.58 -7.34 -3.81
N LEU A 17 -3.68 -7.34 -4.79
CA LEU A 17 -3.61 -6.29 -5.80
C LEU A 17 -4.74 -6.36 -6.83
N ASP A 18 -5.28 -7.54 -7.10
CA ASP A 18 -6.43 -7.77 -7.97
C ASP A 18 -7.75 -7.40 -7.29
N ASP A 19 -7.81 -7.45 -5.95
CA ASP A 19 -8.93 -6.93 -5.19
C ASP A 19 -8.89 -5.39 -5.12
N SER A 20 -9.76 -4.75 -5.89
CA SER A 20 -9.92 -3.28 -5.91
C SER A 20 -10.40 -2.68 -4.57
N ALA A 21 -11.06 -3.47 -3.72
CA ALA A 21 -11.56 -3.04 -2.42
C ALA A 21 -10.53 -3.26 -1.30
N TRP A 22 -9.48 -4.05 -1.55
CA TRP A 22 -8.45 -4.32 -0.56
C TRP A 22 -7.77 -3.03 -0.10
N GLN A 23 -7.70 -2.85 1.22
CA GLN A 23 -6.94 -1.78 1.83
C GLN A 23 -5.72 -2.40 2.53
N PRO A 24 -4.50 -1.92 2.24
CA PRO A 24 -3.30 -2.45 2.85
C PRO A 24 -3.30 -2.15 4.34
N ASP A 25 -3.39 -3.21 5.15
CA ASP A 25 -3.10 -3.13 6.59
C ASP A 25 -1.56 -3.17 6.78
N PRO A 26 -0.96 -2.13 7.39
CA PRO A 26 0.49 -2.07 7.59
C PRO A 26 1.06 -3.25 8.37
N GLU A 27 0.33 -3.78 9.35
CA GLU A 27 0.79 -4.90 10.17
C GLU A 27 0.77 -6.20 9.37
N VAL A 28 -0.29 -6.41 8.58
CA VAL A 28 -0.42 -7.57 7.70
C VAL A 28 0.66 -7.54 6.61
N LEU A 29 0.91 -6.38 6.02
CA LEU A 29 1.97 -6.20 5.03
C LEU A 29 3.37 -6.41 5.61
N ALA A 30 3.64 -5.88 6.80
CA ALA A 30 4.93 -6.07 7.47
C ALA A 30 5.20 -7.55 7.79
N ARG A 31 4.17 -8.27 8.25
CA ARG A 31 4.26 -9.72 8.47
C ARG A 31 4.53 -10.46 7.17
N TRP A 32 3.78 -10.14 6.11
CA TRP A 32 3.97 -10.74 4.79
C TRP A 32 5.39 -10.50 4.25
N ASP A 33 5.93 -9.27 4.37
CA ASP A 33 7.28 -8.94 3.89
C ASP A 33 8.35 -9.72 4.66
N ALA A 34 8.20 -9.87 5.98
CA ALA A 34 9.11 -10.67 6.79
C ALA A 34 9.08 -12.16 6.38
N GLU A 35 7.89 -12.72 6.18
CA GLU A 35 7.70 -14.10 5.73
C GLU A 35 8.25 -14.33 4.32
N PHE A 36 7.98 -13.41 3.39
CA PHE A 36 8.48 -13.44 2.03
C PHE A 36 10.02 -13.39 1.99
N ARG A 37 10.65 -12.46 2.72
CA ARG A 37 12.12 -12.36 2.78
C ARG A 37 12.77 -13.60 3.36
N SER A 38 12.16 -14.15 4.41
CA SER A 38 12.63 -15.40 5.02
C SER A 38 12.55 -16.57 4.03
N ALA A 39 11.43 -16.70 3.32
CA ALA A 39 11.25 -17.72 2.29
C ALA A 39 12.23 -17.52 1.11
N ALA A 40 12.40 -16.30 0.64
CA ALA A 40 13.29 -15.97 -0.47
C ALA A 40 14.77 -16.22 -0.14
N ALA A 41 15.17 -16.01 1.12
CA ALA A 41 16.53 -16.30 1.58
C ALA A 41 16.84 -17.80 1.63
N GLN A 42 15.81 -18.63 1.88
CA GLN A 42 15.93 -20.10 1.96
C GLN A 42 15.65 -20.81 0.63
N ALA A 43 15.16 -20.08 -0.38
CA ALA A 43 14.68 -20.66 -1.61
C ALA A 43 15.81 -21.23 -2.48
N GLU A 44 15.61 -22.46 -2.93
CA GLU A 44 16.42 -23.03 -4.01
C GLU A 44 15.98 -22.45 -5.37
N LYS A 45 16.93 -21.81 -6.06
CA LYS A 45 16.69 -21.13 -7.34
C LYS A 45 16.74 -22.13 -8.49
N GLY A 46 15.67 -22.92 -8.63
CA GLY A 46 15.51 -23.86 -9.73
C GLY A 46 14.73 -23.29 -10.91
N ASP A 47 14.33 -24.16 -11.84
CA ASP A 47 13.51 -23.79 -13.00
C ASP A 47 12.24 -23.01 -12.60
N GLY A 48 11.96 -21.94 -13.34
CA GLY A 48 10.85 -21.01 -13.08
C GLY A 48 11.18 -19.90 -12.06
N TRP A 49 12.40 -19.84 -11.53
CA TRP A 49 12.80 -18.78 -10.59
C TRP A 49 12.78 -17.39 -11.22
N CYS A 50 13.29 -17.22 -12.44
CA CYS A 50 13.32 -15.92 -13.12
C CYS A 50 11.90 -15.37 -13.34
N GLU A 51 10.99 -16.20 -13.84
CA GLU A 51 9.57 -15.82 -14.02
C GLU A 51 8.92 -15.43 -12.70
N LEU A 52 9.20 -16.18 -11.61
CA LEU A 52 8.67 -15.85 -10.29
C LEU A 52 9.21 -14.51 -9.77
N VAL A 53 10.48 -14.20 -10.03
CA VAL A 53 11.09 -12.91 -9.68
C VAL A 53 10.48 -11.77 -10.50
N GLU A 54 10.24 -11.98 -11.80
CA GLU A 54 9.56 -11.01 -12.66
C GLU A 54 8.15 -10.69 -12.15
N ARG A 55 7.39 -11.73 -11.78
CA ARG A 55 6.06 -11.58 -11.15
C ARG A 55 6.13 -10.81 -9.84
N ALA A 56 7.09 -11.13 -8.96
CA ALA A 56 7.29 -10.42 -7.71
C ALA A 56 7.62 -8.93 -7.94
N HIS A 57 8.46 -8.62 -8.94
CA HIS A 57 8.76 -7.23 -9.30
C HIS A 57 7.53 -6.49 -9.84
N GLU A 58 6.73 -7.14 -10.69
CA GLU A 58 5.50 -6.54 -11.20
C GLU A 58 4.49 -6.27 -10.08
N ALA A 59 4.28 -7.24 -9.18
CA ALA A 59 3.45 -7.05 -8.00
C ALA A 59 3.96 -5.86 -7.15
N GLY A 60 5.28 -5.74 -6.95
CA GLY A 60 5.90 -4.60 -6.27
C GLY A 60 5.63 -3.26 -6.97
N ARG A 61 5.71 -3.19 -8.30
CA ARG A 61 5.38 -1.98 -9.07
C ARG A 61 3.91 -1.58 -8.89
N ARG A 62 2.99 -2.54 -9.02
CA ARG A 62 1.56 -2.32 -8.83
C ARG A 62 1.23 -1.82 -7.42
N LEU A 63 1.86 -2.41 -6.40
CA LEU A 63 1.72 -1.96 -5.01
C LEU A 63 2.22 -0.52 -4.82
N GLY A 64 3.35 -0.17 -5.43
CA GLY A 64 3.90 1.19 -5.40
C GLY A 64 2.93 2.22 -5.97
N ILE A 65 2.39 1.96 -7.16
CA ILE A 65 1.39 2.83 -7.83
C ILE A 65 0.14 3.00 -6.95
N ARG A 66 -0.37 1.91 -6.37
CA ARG A 66 -1.55 1.96 -5.49
C ARG A 66 -1.29 2.77 -4.22
N SER A 67 -0.09 2.61 -3.63
CA SER A 67 0.32 3.33 -2.42
C SER A 67 0.46 4.83 -2.67
N GLU A 68 1.02 5.22 -3.82
CA GLU A 68 1.10 6.62 -4.24
C GLU A 68 -0.29 7.24 -4.46
N ALA A 69 -1.21 6.51 -5.09
CA ALA A 69 -2.59 6.96 -5.26
C ALA A 69 -3.29 7.19 -3.91
N MET A 70 -3.16 6.25 -2.96
CA MET A 70 -3.71 6.39 -1.61
C MET A 70 -3.10 7.58 -0.85
N ALA A 71 -1.78 7.77 -0.95
CA ALA A 71 -1.09 8.90 -0.32
C ALA A 71 -1.57 10.25 -0.90
N PHE A 72 -1.80 10.31 -2.21
CA PHE A 72 -2.35 11.48 -2.88
C PHE A 72 -3.76 11.80 -2.40
N GLU A 73 -4.64 10.81 -2.30
CA GLU A 73 -6.01 10.99 -1.77
C GLU A 73 -6.01 11.47 -0.31
N LEU A 74 -5.18 10.86 0.54
CA LEU A 74 -5.03 11.27 1.94
C LEU A 74 -4.59 12.74 2.06
N ASN A 75 -3.64 13.16 1.22
CA ASN A 75 -3.17 14.54 1.21
C ASN A 75 -4.26 15.52 0.76
N GLN A 76 -5.09 15.15 -0.22
CA GLN A 76 -6.24 15.96 -0.61
C GLN A 76 -7.27 16.08 0.52
N MET A 77 -7.58 14.99 1.24
CA MET A 77 -8.51 15.04 2.37
C MET A 77 -7.99 15.94 3.49
N LYS A 78 -6.69 15.85 3.81
CA LYS A 78 -6.05 16.73 4.79
C LYS A 78 -6.14 18.20 4.39
N ALA A 79 -5.90 18.52 3.12
CA ALA A 79 -6.03 19.89 2.61
C ALA A 79 -7.47 20.41 2.73
N LYS A 80 -8.48 19.59 2.42
CA LYS A 80 -9.90 19.95 2.58
C LYS A 80 -10.27 20.21 4.05
N LEU A 81 -9.82 19.36 4.97
CA LEU A 81 -10.04 19.55 6.41
C LEU A 81 -9.41 20.84 6.91
N GLN A 82 -8.17 21.13 6.50
CA GLN A 82 -7.50 22.37 6.87
C GLN A 82 -8.23 23.61 6.34
N ALA A 83 -8.73 23.57 5.10
CA ALA A 83 -9.53 24.65 4.53
C ALA A 83 -10.84 24.86 5.29
N GLN A 84 -11.51 23.78 5.70
CA GLN A 84 -12.72 23.84 6.51
C GLN A 84 -12.47 24.45 7.90
N ASP A 85 -11.38 24.06 8.55
CA ASP A 85 -10.98 24.63 9.85
C ASP A 85 -10.66 26.12 9.76
N GLN A 86 -9.99 26.54 8.69
CA GLN A 86 -9.71 27.96 8.43
C GLN A 86 -11.00 28.75 8.20
N GLY A 87 -11.93 28.23 7.39
CA GLY A 87 -13.24 28.84 7.17
C GLY A 87 -14.06 28.97 8.46
N ASN A 88 -14.09 27.92 9.27
CA ASN A 88 -14.77 27.92 10.57
C ASN A 88 -14.19 28.94 11.55
N ARG A 89 -12.86 29.14 11.55
CA ARG A 89 -12.20 30.17 12.38
C ARG A 89 -12.52 31.58 11.89
N ALA A 90 -12.50 31.82 10.58
CA ALA A 90 -12.85 33.10 10.00
C ALA A 90 -14.29 33.51 10.36
N LEU A 91 -15.25 32.59 10.21
CA LEU A 91 -16.67 32.83 10.55
C LEU A 91 -16.88 33.14 12.04
N LYS A 92 -16.20 32.42 12.95
CA LYS A 92 -16.23 32.73 14.39
C LYS A 92 -15.62 34.11 14.72
N GLY A 93 -14.56 34.49 14.02
CA GLY A 93 -13.93 35.82 14.15
C GLY A 93 -14.86 36.96 13.73
N TYR A 94 -15.60 36.81 12.63
CA TYR A 94 -16.59 37.80 12.20
C TYR A 94 -17.74 37.96 13.20
N GLY A 95 -18.22 36.87 13.82
CA GLY A 95 -19.25 36.92 14.87
C GLY A 95 -18.81 37.58 16.19
N ALA A 96 -17.50 37.59 16.48
CA ALA A 96 -16.93 38.27 17.65
C ALA A 96 -16.62 39.76 17.40
N SER A 97 -16.33 40.13 16.14
CA SER A 97 -16.00 41.51 15.74
C SER A 97 -17.23 42.36 15.37
N SER A 98 -18.42 41.76 15.30
CA SER A 98 -19.70 42.41 14.96
C SER A 98 -20.63 42.64 16.17
N ARG A 99 -20.10 42.56 17.40
CA ARG A 99 -20.78 42.93 18.64
C ARG A 99 -20.17 44.18 19.26
#